data_AF-A0A7V1XNW4-F1
#
_entry.id   AF-A0A7V1XNW4-F1
#
_cell.length_a   1.000
_cell.length_b   1.000
_cell.length_c   1.000
_cell.angle_alpha   90.00
_cell.angle_beta   90.00
_cell.angle_gamma   90.00
#
_symmetry.space_group_name_H-M   'P 1'
#
loop_
_entity.id
_entity.type
_entity.pdbx_description
1 polymer ?
#
loop_
_entity_poly.entity_id
_entity_poly.type
_entity_poly.pdbx_seq_one_letter_code
_entity_poly.pdbx_strand_id
1 'polypeptide(L)'
;MVRVSVPVPGRPYEVTVGPGVLAEAVEHLPPLPRAERAFVVADARVAERYLEPLSAGLRAAGLQVVHIGVPEGEEAKSLAVYAAVLRQLAVQEAHRDDLVVALGGGAVGDLAGFVAATYMRGVPFLQAPTTLTAQVDAAIGGKTGVNLPEGKNLVGAFHQPVAVLADVTTLASLPEREYRSGLAEVAKYALTLDTELLSRLERDPGPVLAREAAALEEVVARCVRTKARVVAADERDTGGRLVLNYGHTP
;
A
#
# COMPACT_ATOMS: atom_id res chain seq x y z
N MET A 1 -3.53 2.64 -17.77
CA MET A 1 -2.48 2.18 -16.84
C MET A 1 -1.36 3.22 -16.77
N VAL A 2 -0.93 3.60 -15.56
CA VAL A 2 0.10 4.61 -15.30
C VAL A 2 1.16 4.05 -14.35
N ARG A 3 2.44 4.28 -14.64
CA ARG A 3 3.55 3.98 -13.73
C ARG A 3 4.16 5.27 -13.19
N VAL A 4 4.43 5.29 -11.89
CA VAL A 4 5.03 6.43 -11.20
C VAL A 4 6.26 5.96 -10.43
N SER A 5 7.42 6.51 -10.80
CA SER A 5 8.67 6.24 -10.10
C SER A 5 8.74 6.99 -8.77
N VAL A 6 9.16 6.30 -7.72
CA VAL A 6 9.44 6.87 -6.40
C VAL A 6 10.95 6.83 -6.15
N PRO A 7 11.67 7.94 -6.41
CA PRO A 7 13.13 7.96 -6.39
C PRO A 7 13.67 8.15 -4.96
N VAL A 8 13.50 7.14 -4.12
CA VAL A 8 14.13 7.12 -2.78
C VAL A 8 15.59 6.65 -2.89
N PRO A 9 16.54 7.33 -2.21
CA PRO A 9 17.96 7.00 -2.32
C PRO A 9 18.28 5.51 -2.03
N GLY A 10 18.91 4.85 -2.99
CA GLY A 10 19.38 3.47 -2.86
C GLY A 10 18.32 2.37 -3.04
N ARG A 11 17.02 2.70 -3.02
CA ARG A 11 15.93 1.71 -3.19
C ARG A 11 14.74 2.27 -3.99
N PRO A 12 14.94 2.81 -5.20
CA PRO A 12 13.83 3.30 -6.01
C PRO A 12 12.85 2.15 -6.30
N TYR A 13 11.57 2.48 -6.34
CA TYR A 13 10.51 1.53 -6.67
C TYR A 13 9.44 2.19 -7.52
N GLU A 14 8.64 1.38 -8.20
CA GLU A 14 7.54 1.84 -9.05
C GLU A 14 6.19 1.64 -8.35
N VAL A 15 5.29 2.60 -8.57
CA VAL A 15 3.87 2.48 -8.26
C VAL A 15 3.11 2.35 -9.57
N THR A 16 2.50 1.20 -9.79
CA THR A 16 1.61 0.98 -10.95
C THR A 16 0.17 1.23 -10.53
N VAL A 17 -0.49 2.16 -11.22
CA VAL A 17 -1.88 2.55 -11.00
C VAL A 17 -2.69 2.20 -12.24
N GLY A 18 -3.85 1.56 -12.05
CA GLY A 18 -4.74 1.26 -13.16
C GLY A 18 -5.71 0.13 -12.83
N PRO A 19 -6.64 -0.19 -13.73
CA PRO A 19 -7.53 -1.32 -13.54
C PRO A 19 -6.81 -2.65 -13.81
N GLY A 20 -7.09 -3.69 -13.02
CA GLY A 20 -6.62 -5.06 -13.27
C GLY A 20 -5.16 -5.34 -12.88
N VAL A 21 -4.45 -4.36 -12.32
CA VAL A 21 -3.02 -4.41 -12.00
C VAL A 21 -2.66 -5.57 -11.06
N LEU A 22 -3.58 -6.04 -10.22
CA LEU A 22 -3.31 -7.20 -9.34
C LEU A 22 -3.07 -8.48 -10.14
N ALA A 23 -3.86 -8.72 -11.19
CA ALA A 23 -3.72 -9.90 -12.05
C ALA A 23 -2.45 -9.85 -12.90
N GLU A 24 -1.97 -8.64 -13.18
CA GLU A 24 -0.77 -8.35 -13.98
C GLU A 24 0.48 -8.18 -13.10
N ALA A 25 0.47 -8.63 -11.84
CA ALA A 25 1.57 -8.43 -10.90
C ALA A 25 2.95 -8.83 -11.46
N VAL A 26 3.03 -9.91 -12.26
CA VAL A 26 4.26 -10.36 -12.92
C VAL A 26 4.92 -9.29 -13.79
N GLU A 27 4.13 -8.39 -14.40
CA GLU A 27 4.64 -7.33 -15.29
C GLU A 27 5.21 -6.12 -14.55
N HIS A 28 4.99 -6.07 -13.23
CA HIS A 28 5.24 -4.90 -12.40
C HIS A 28 6.20 -5.18 -11.25
N LEU A 29 6.53 -6.45 -11.01
CA LEU A 29 7.54 -6.83 -10.04
C LEU A 29 8.94 -6.68 -10.64
N PRO A 30 9.93 -6.21 -9.83
CA PRO A 30 11.33 -6.35 -10.22
C PRO A 30 11.72 -7.83 -10.22
N PRO A 31 12.87 -8.21 -10.83
CA PRO A 31 13.36 -9.57 -10.77
C PRO A 31 13.57 -10.05 -9.32
N LEU A 32 13.00 -11.22 -8.99
CA LEU A 32 13.13 -11.87 -7.68
C LEU A 32 13.77 -13.27 -7.85
N PRO A 33 15.03 -13.38 -8.31
CA PRO A 33 15.60 -14.63 -8.86
C PRO A 33 15.79 -15.77 -7.83
N ARG A 34 15.64 -15.48 -6.54
CA ARG A 34 15.75 -16.46 -5.44
C ARG A 34 14.49 -16.58 -4.60
N ALA A 35 13.45 -15.82 -4.93
CA ALA A 35 12.17 -15.94 -4.26
C ALA A 35 11.46 -17.19 -4.76
N GLU A 36 11.00 -18.04 -3.85
CA GLU A 36 10.19 -19.21 -4.20
C GLU A 36 8.74 -18.99 -3.79
N ARG A 37 8.51 -18.20 -2.73
CA ARG A 37 7.19 -17.98 -2.16
C ARG A 37 6.83 -16.51 -2.02
N ALA A 38 5.53 -16.26 -2.13
CA ALA A 38 4.89 -15.01 -1.77
C ALA A 38 3.93 -15.24 -0.59
N PHE A 39 4.23 -14.64 0.55
CA PHE A 39 3.41 -14.66 1.75
C PHE A 39 2.45 -13.47 1.73
N VAL A 40 1.21 -13.71 1.29
CA VAL A 40 0.17 -12.68 1.17
C VAL A 40 -0.52 -12.50 2.51
N VAL A 41 -0.35 -11.34 3.13
CA VAL A 41 -1.01 -10.94 4.36
C VAL A 41 -2.29 -10.18 3.99
N ALA A 42 -3.44 -10.71 4.40
CA ALA A 42 -4.75 -10.12 4.10
C ALA A 42 -5.82 -10.56 5.11
N ASP A 43 -6.81 -9.70 5.36
CA ASP A 43 -8.02 -10.10 6.08
C ASP A 43 -8.94 -10.97 5.21
N ALA A 44 -9.93 -11.61 5.84
CA ALA A 44 -10.81 -12.56 5.17
C ALA A 44 -11.65 -11.95 4.03
N ARG A 45 -12.18 -10.72 4.20
CA ARG A 45 -13.04 -10.08 3.18
C ARG A 45 -12.23 -9.66 1.96
N VAL A 46 -11.05 -9.12 2.20
CA VAL A 46 -10.12 -8.74 1.13
C VAL A 46 -9.60 -9.99 0.41
N ALA A 47 -9.25 -11.04 1.16
CA ALA A 47 -8.77 -12.30 0.57
C ALA A 47 -9.84 -12.93 -0.32
N GLU A 48 -11.10 -13.00 0.13
CA GLU A 48 -12.22 -13.55 -0.66
C GLU A 48 -12.36 -12.88 -2.04
N ARG A 49 -12.09 -11.57 -2.13
CA ARG A 49 -12.29 -10.79 -3.35
C ARG A 49 -11.06 -10.72 -4.24
N TYR A 50 -9.87 -10.60 -3.66
CA TYR A 50 -8.69 -10.12 -4.37
C TYR A 50 -7.47 -11.03 -4.25
N LEU A 51 -7.50 -12.06 -3.38
CA LEU A 51 -6.38 -12.98 -3.24
C LEU A 51 -6.12 -13.74 -4.54
N GLU A 52 -7.16 -14.29 -5.19
CA GLU A 52 -6.95 -15.11 -6.39
C GLU A 52 -6.47 -14.29 -7.59
N PRO A 53 -7.04 -13.11 -7.93
CA PRO A 53 -6.46 -12.24 -8.96
C PRO A 53 -4.97 -11.95 -8.73
N LEU A 54 -4.59 -11.53 -7.51
CA LEU A 54 -3.19 -11.29 -7.17
C LEU A 54 -2.35 -12.58 -7.25
N SER A 55 -2.89 -13.69 -6.77
CA SER A 55 -2.18 -14.98 -6.75
C SER A 55 -1.89 -15.48 -8.16
N ALA A 56 -2.81 -15.29 -9.12
CA ALA A 56 -2.58 -15.62 -10.52
C ALA A 56 -1.37 -14.87 -11.09
N GLY A 57 -1.28 -13.56 -10.84
CA GLY A 57 -0.13 -12.74 -11.24
C GLY A 57 1.18 -13.17 -10.56
N LEU A 58 1.15 -13.48 -9.26
CA LEU A 58 2.34 -13.94 -8.53
C LEU A 58 2.81 -15.33 -8.98
N ARG A 59 1.89 -16.27 -9.26
CA ARG A 59 2.22 -17.59 -9.80
C ARG A 59 2.81 -17.49 -11.21
N ALA A 60 2.36 -16.54 -12.03
CA ALA A 60 2.97 -16.26 -13.33
C ALA A 60 4.42 -15.74 -13.21
N ALA A 61 4.76 -15.11 -12.09
CA ALA A 61 6.14 -14.75 -11.73
C ALA A 61 6.96 -15.92 -11.15
N GLY A 62 6.40 -17.14 -11.10
CA GLY A 62 7.04 -18.34 -10.58
C GLY A 62 6.95 -18.53 -9.07
N LEU A 63 6.13 -17.72 -8.37
CA LEU A 63 6.02 -17.75 -6.91
C LEU A 63 4.89 -18.69 -6.45
N GLN A 64 5.17 -19.50 -5.43
CA GLN A 64 4.13 -20.20 -4.68
C GLN A 64 3.47 -19.24 -3.70
N VAL A 65 2.14 -19.18 -3.71
CA VAL A 65 1.41 -18.20 -2.88
C VAL A 65 0.89 -18.86 -1.60
N VAL A 66 1.20 -18.24 -0.47
CA VAL A 66 0.74 -18.64 0.86
C VAL A 66 -0.04 -17.49 1.49
N HIS A 67 -1.30 -17.69 1.84
CA HIS A 67 -2.11 -16.69 2.53
C HIS A 67 -1.90 -16.75 4.04
N ILE A 68 -1.63 -15.60 4.65
CA ILE A 68 -1.58 -15.37 6.09
C ILE A 68 -2.76 -14.47 6.46
N GLY A 69 -3.75 -15.05 7.13
CA GLY A 69 -4.94 -14.33 7.59
C GLY A 69 -4.65 -13.41 8.77
N VAL A 70 -5.20 -12.19 8.71
CA VAL A 70 -5.15 -11.20 9.81
C VAL A 70 -6.55 -10.62 10.10
N PRO A 71 -6.77 -9.99 11.27
CA PRO A 71 -8.00 -9.27 11.55
C PRO A 71 -8.29 -8.13 10.55
N GLU A 72 -9.55 -7.72 10.44
CA GLU A 72 -9.97 -6.60 9.59
C GLU A 72 -9.60 -5.26 10.24
N GLY A 73 -9.27 -4.26 9.40
CA GLY A 73 -9.10 -2.87 9.84
C GLY A 73 -7.93 -2.66 10.82
N GLU A 74 -8.13 -1.74 11.77
CA GLU A 74 -7.07 -1.29 12.68
C GLU A 74 -6.62 -2.38 13.68
N GLU A 75 -7.44 -3.41 13.91
CA GLU A 75 -7.11 -4.54 14.80
C GLU A 75 -5.92 -5.35 14.28
N ALA A 76 -5.66 -5.33 12.97
CA ALA A 76 -4.46 -5.92 12.38
C ALA A 76 -3.17 -5.28 12.93
N LYS A 77 -3.21 -3.99 13.30
CA LYS A 77 -2.03 -3.24 13.75
C LYS A 77 -1.77 -3.40 15.24
N SER A 78 -1.58 -4.63 15.70
CA SER A 78 -1.18 -4.90 17.08
C SER A 78 0.12 -5.71 17.14
N LEU A 79 0.87 -5.56 18.24
CA LEU A 79 2.05 -6.40 18.50
C LEU A 79 1.71 -7.90 18.52
N ALA A 80 0.51 -8.26 18.97
CA ALA A 80 0.06 -9.65 18.99
C ALA A 80 -0.09 -10.23 17.57
N VAL A 81 -0.74 -9.50 16.67
CA VAL A 81 -0.90 -9.91 15.27
C VAL A 81 0.47 -9.92 14.57
N TYR A 82 1.30 -8.90 14.77
CA TYR A 82 2.68 -8.87 14.27
C TYR A 82 3.48 -10.12 14.67
N ALA A 83 3.47 -10.47 15.96
CA ALA A 83 4.15 -11.67 16.45
C ALA A 83 3.55 -12.96 15.83
N ALA A 84 2.24 -13.02 15.64
CA ALA A 84 1.58 -14.16 15.01
C ALA A 84 2.02 -14.34 13.54
N VAL A 85 2.11 -13.25 12.76
CA VAL A 85 2.57 -13.31 11.36
C VAL A 85 4.02 -13.77 11.29
N LEU A 86 4.92 -13.24 12.14
CA LEU A 86 6.32 -13.70 12.19
C LEU A 86 6.43 -15.20 12.50
N ARG A 87 5.61 -15.70 13.42
CA ARG A 87 5.57 -17.13 13.76
C ARG A 87 5.07 -17.96 12.59
N GLN A 88 4.08 -17.48 11.84
CA GLN A 88 3.62 -18.18 10.64
C GLN A 88 4.71 -18.23 9.56
N LEU A 89 5.43 -17.13 9.31
CA LEU A 89 6.57 -17.13 8.39
C LEU A 89 7.63 -18.15 8.81
N ALA A 90 7.97 -18.22 10.10
CA ALA A 90 8.94 -19.18 10.61
C ALA A 90 8.47 -20.64 10.49
N VAL A 91 7.20 -20.94 10.80
CA VAL A 91 6.61 -22.28 10.66
C VAL A 91 6.56 -22.72 9.20
N GLN A 92 6.29 -21.78 8.30
CA GLN A 92 6.34 -22.03 6.86
C GLN A 92 7.76 -21.97 6.30
N GLU A 93 8.80 -21.86 7.14
CA GLU A 93 10.20 -21.83 6.73
C GLU A 93 10.53 -20.73 5.71
N ALA A 94 9.86 -19.57 5.79
CA ALA A 94 10.07 -18.44 4.89
C ALA A 94 11.56 -18.04 4.80
N HIS A 95 12.08 -17.89 3.59
CA HIS A 95 13.47 -17.53 3.31
C HIS A 95 13.65 -16.01 3.19
N ARG A 96 14.90 -15.56 3.30
CA ARG A 96 15.25 -14.12 3.22
C ARG A 96 14.94 -13.46 1.88
N ASP A 97 14.86 -14.27 0.83
CA ASP A 97 14.61 -13.83 -0.54
C ASP A 97 13.11 -13.96 -0.91
N ASP A 98 12.30 -14.63 -0.07
CA ASP A 98 10.85 -14.75 -0.28
C ASP A 98 10.14 -13.39 -0.13
N LEU A 99 9.01 -13.25 -0.81
CA LEU A 99 8.26 -12.01 -0.89
C LEU A 99 7.17 -11.96 0.18
N VAL A 100 7.13 -10.89 0.98
CA VAL A 100 5.93 -10.54 1.77
C VAL A 100 5.05 -9.63 0.95
N VAL A 101 3.74 -9.88 0.93
CA VAL A 101 2.78 -9.05 0.18
C VAL A 101 1.69 -8.53 1.12
N ALA A 102 1.50 -7.21 1.17
CA ALA A 102 0.36 -6.60 1.84
C ALA A 102 -0.81 -6.47 0.87
N LEU A 103 -1.85 -7.30 1.01
CA LEU A 103 -3.09 -7.14 0.25
C LEU A 103 -4.18 -6.63 1.19
N GLY A 104 -4.48 -5.33 1.12
CA GLY A 104 -5.45 -4.71 2.05
C GLY A 104 -5.37 -3.20 2.13
N GLY A 105 -5.99 -2.62 3.16
CA GLY A 105 -5.89 -1.19 3.47
C GLY A 105 -4.58 -0.80 4.14
N GLY A 106 -4.49 0.45 4.60
CA GLY A 106 -3.28 0.99 5.24
C GLY A 106 -2.84 0.20 6.48
N ALA A 107 -3.79 -0.37 7.23
CA ALA A 107 -3.48 -1.17 8.41
C ALA A 107 -2.73 -2.48 8.11
N VAL A 108 -3.18 -3.21 7.09
CA VAL A 108 -2.49 -4.40 6.59
C VAL A 108 -1.14 -4.01 5.98
N GLY A 109 -1.10 -2.90 5.23
CA GLY A 109 0.12 -2.33 4.67
C GLY A 109 1.19 -2.05 5.72
N ASP A 110 0.84 -1.37 6.80
CA ASP A 110 1.76 -1.04 7.90
C ASP A 110 2.25 -2.30 8.63
N LEU A 111 1.34 -3.21 8.96
CA LEU A 111 1.67 -4.47 9.63
C LEU A 111 2.64 -5.30 8.78
N ALA A 112 2.26 -5.61 7.54
CA ALA A 112 3.04 -6.49 6.67
C ALA A 112 4.37 -5.84 6.26
N GLY A 113 4.38 -4.51 6.06
CA GLY A 113 5.62 -3.77 5.86
C GLY A 113 6.56 -3.87 7.06
N PHE A 114 6.05 -3.80 8.29
CA PHE A 114 6.86 -3.93 9.50
C PHE A 114 7.34 -5.37 9.73
N VAL A 115 6.50 -6.36 9.42
CA VAL A 115 6.91 -7.78 9.34
C VAL A 115 8.06 -7.93 8.36
N ALA A 116 7.93 -7.38 7.15
CA ALA A 116 8.97 -7.50 6.13
C ALA A 116 10.27 -6.76 6.50
N ALA A 117 10.17 -5.63 7.20
CA ALA A 117 11.31 -4.86 7.67
C ALA A 117 12.16 -5.62 8.72
N THR A 118 11.51 -6.49 9.52
CA THR A 118 12.11 -7.06 10.73
C THR A 118 12.38 -8.56 10.63
N TYR A 119 11.57 -9.31 9.87
CA TYR A 119 11.81 -10.73 9.63
C TYR A 119 13.13 -10.93 8.90
N MET A 120 14.01 -11.77 9.43
CA MET A 120 15.40 -11.96 8.95
C MET A 120 16.20 -10.65 8.74
N ARG A 121 15.85 -9.58 9.46
CA ARG A 121 16.40 -8.22 9.34
C ARG A 121 16.13 -7.54 7.98
N GLY A 122 15.08 -7.96 7.29
CA GLY A 122 14.64 -7.38 6.04
C GLY A 122 14.45 -8.42 4.95
N VAL A 123 13.23 -8.51 4.42
CA VAL A 123 12.86 -9.28 3.23
C VAL A 123 12.16 -8.39 2.20
N PRO A 124 12.13 -8.79 0.91
CA PRO A 124 11.35 -8.12 -0.13
C PRO A 124 9.88 -7.96 0.26
N PHE A 125 9.29 -6.82 -0.13
CA PHE A 125 7.93 -6.45 0.27
C PHE A 125 7.14 -5.80 -0.87
N LEU A 126 5.94 -6.29 -1.16
CA LEU A 126 5.00 -5.73 -2.16
C LEU A 126 3.79 -5.11 -1.45
N GLN A 127 3.41 -3.89 -1.84
CA GLN A 127 2.13 -3.29 -1.45
C GLN A 127 1.09 -3.52 -2.54
N ALA A 128 -0.07 -4.06 -2.18
CA ALA A 128 -1.26 -4.20 -3.01
C ALA A 128 -2.47 -3.52 -2.32
N PRO A 129 -2.49 -2.17 -2.26
CA PRO A 129 -3.49 -1.42 -1.50
C PRO A 129 -4.90 -1.51 -2.11
N THR A 130 -5.90 -1.83 -1.28
CA THR A 130 -7.32 -2.01 -1.68
C THR A 130 -8.27 -0.93 -1.16
N THR A 131 -7.73 0.11 -0.52
CA THR A 131 -8.50 1.28 -0.03
C THR A 131 -7.98 2.54 -0.69
N LEU A 132 -8.85 3.52 -0.91
CA LEU A 132 -8.44 4.78 -1.54
C LEU A 132 -7.36 5.49 -0.72
N THR A 133 -7.53 5.58 0.60
CA THR A 133 -6.51 6.12 1.53
C THR A 133 -5.15 5.46 1.36
N ALA A 134 -5.11 4.13 1.23
CA ALA A 134 -3.84 3.43 1.05
C ALA A 134 -3.23 3.66 -0.34
N GLN A 135 -4.06 3.69 -1.39
CA GLN A 135 -3.61 3.92 -2.77
C GLN A 135 -3.03 5.32 -2.99
N VAL A 136 -3.60 6.35 -2.35
CA VAL A 136 -3.15 7.74 -2.52
C VAL A 136 -2.11 8.18 -1.50
N ASP A 137 -2.05 7.50 -0.35
CA ASP A 137 -1.23 7.90 0.78
C ASP A 137 -0.48 6.70 1.38
N ALA A 138 -1.12 5.88 2.21
CA ALA A 138 -0.43 5.00 3.17
C ALA A 138 0.58 4.01 2.56
N ALA A 139 0.35 3.52 1.34
CA ALA A 139 1.25 2.55 0.69
C ALA A 139 2.59 3.17 0.19
N ILE A 140 2.77 4.49 0.31
CA ILE A 140 3.90 5.23 -0.26
C ILE A 140 4.70 5.90 0.87
N GLY A 141 6.03 5.92 0.76
CA GLY A 141 6.89 6.66 1.69
C GLY A 141 7.48 5.84 2.84
N GLY A 142 7.27 4.52 2.83
CA GLY A 142 8.03 3.55 3.61
C GLY A 142 7.74 3.49 5.11
N LYS A 143 6.82 4.29 5.64
CA LYS A 143 6.41 4.16 7.04
C LYS A 143 5.63 2.85 7.20
N THR A 144 6.02 2.07 8.19
CA THR A 144 5.41 0.78 8.53
C THR A 144 5.40 0.63 10.04
N GLY A 145 4.44 -0.09 10.61
CA GLY A 145 4.41 -0.27 12.05
C GLY A 145 3.13 -0.86 12.61
N VAL A 146 3.06 -0.89 13.94
CA VAL A 146 1.91 -1.34 14.70
C VAL A 146 1.60 -0.37 15.84
N ASN A 147 0.40 -0.50 16.38
CA ASN A 147 -0.04 0.30 17.51
C ASN A 147 0.39 -0.37 18.83
N LEU A 148 0.63 0.49 19.82
CA LEU A 148 0.70 0.12 21.22
C LEU A 148 -0.59 0.54 21.92
N PRO A 149 -0.93 -0.04 23.10
CA PRO A 149 -1.98 0.50 23.95
C PRO A 149 -1.80 2.00 24.26
N GLU A 150 -0.55 2.45 24.35
CA GLU A 150 -0.17 3.84 24.65
C GLU A 150 -0.33 4.80 23.46
N GLY A 151 -0.43 4.29 22.23
CA GLY A 151 -0.58 5.16 21.07
C GLY A 151 -0.40 4.46 19.73
N LYS A 152 -0.93 5.13 18.70
CA LYS A 152 -0.86 4.65 17.32
C LYS A 152 0.52 4.87 16.72
N ASN A 153 0.97 3.91 15.89
CA ASN A 153 2.19 4.01 15.09
C ASN A 153 3.48 4.33 15.88
N LEU A 154 3.53 4.04 17.19
CA LEU A 154 4.70 4.33 18.02
C LEU A 154 5.86 3.35 17.78
N VAL A 155 5.57 2.16 17.24
CA VAL A 155 6.55 1.12 16.94
C VAL A 155 6.50 0.81 15.46
N GLY A 156 7.65 0.94 14.80
CA GLY A 156 7.70 0.77 13.35
C GLY A 156 9.10 0.89 12.77
N ALA A 157 9.14 0.92 11.44
CA ALA A 157 10.36 1.10 10.67
C ALA A 157 10.08 1.89 9.39
N PHE A 158 11.11 2.54 8.86
CA PHE A 158 11.14 2.98 7.46
C PHE A 158 11.63 1.82 6.59
N HIS A 159 10.75 1.20 5.81
CA HIS A 159 11.06 0.09 4.91
C HIS A 159 10.30 0.26 3.60
N GLN A 160 11.05 0.44 2.51
CA GLN A 160 10.47 0.68 1.18
C GLN A 160 10.03 -0.63 0.54
N PRO A 161 8.87 -0.66 -0.15
CA PRO A 161 8.47 -1.82 -0.93
C PRO A 161 9.33 -1.97 -2.19
N VAL A 162 9.30 -3.15 -2.80
CA VAL A 162 9.90 -3.41 -4.12
C VAL A 162 9.03 -2.90 -5.26
N ALA A 163 7.71 -2.81 -5.03
CA ALA A 163 6.73 -2.21 -5.92
C ALA A 163 5.41 -1.92 -5.16
N VAL A 164 4.53 -1.11 -5.75
CA VAL A 164 3.16 -0.89 -5.29
C VAL A 164 2.18 -1.12 -6.44
N LEU A 165 1.15 -1.93 -6.23
CA LEU A 165 0.10 -2.26 -7.20
C LEU A 165 -1.23 -1.63 -6.78
N ALA A 166 -1.52 -0.43 -7.27
CA ALA A 166 -2.75 0.30 -6.98
C ALA A 166 -3.83 -0.01 -8.02
N ASP A 167 -4.53 -1.13 -7.81
CA ASP A 167 -5.66 -1.52 -8.65
C ASP A 167 -6.93 -0.75 -8.27
N VAL A 168 -7.32 0.19 -9.12
CA VAL A 168 -8.46 1.08 -8.85
C VAL A 168 -9.81 0.35 -8.90
N THR A 169 -9.88 -0.85 -9.49
CA THR A 169 -11.11 -1.65 -9.50
C THR A 169 -11.48 -2.19 -8.12
N THR A 170 -10.51 -2.29 -7.22
CA THR A 170 -10.76 -2.69 -5.82
C THR A 170 -11.68 -1.70 -5.09
N LEU A 171 -11.67 -0.43 -5.50
CA LEU A 171 -12.45 0.66 -4.89
C LEU A 171 -13.96 0.52 -5.15
N ALA A 172 -14.38 -0.22 -6.18
CA ALA A 172 -15.80 -0.46 -6.45
C ALA A 172 -16.51 -1.17 -5.29
N SER A 173 -15.76 -1.98 -4.53
CA SER A 173 -16.31 -2.83 -3.47
C SER A 173 -16.14 -2.24 -2.06
N LEU A 174 -15.43 -1.12 -1.96
CA LEU A 174 -15.09 -0.44 -0.70
C LEU A 174 -16.35 0.17 -0.05
N PRO A 175 -16.56 0.04 1.27
CA PRO A 175 -17.67 0.71 1.95
C PRO A 175 -17.65 2.22 1.72
N GLU A 176 -18.82 2.84 1.54
CA GLU A 176 -18.93 4.27 1.21
C GLU A 176 -18.23 5.19 2.21
N ARG A 177 -18.31 4.85 3.50
CA ARG A 177 -17.60 5.59 4.55
C ARG A 177 -16.09 5.58 4.36
N GLU A 178 -15.51 4.42 4.06
CA GLU A 178 -14.07 4.27 3.84
C GLU A 178 -13.63 4.94 2.54
N TYR A 179 -14.48 4.88 1.50
CA TYR A 179 -14.24 5.61 0.26
C TYR A 179 -14.19 7.13 0.49
N ARG A 180 -15.17 7.69 1.22
CA ARG A 180 -15.19 9.11 1.59
C ARG A 180 -14.02 9.52 2.47
N SER A 181 -13.59 8.64 3.37
CA SER A 181 -12.36 8.84 4.16
C SER A 181 -11.14 9.01 3.25
N GLY A 182 -11.00 8.16 2.22
CA GLY A 182 -9.94 8.31 1.22
C GLY A 182 -10.05 9.59 0.39
N LEU A 183 -11.26 10.05 0.07
CA LEU A 183 -11.47 11.32 -0.63
C LEU A 183 -10.98 12.53 0.19
N ALA A 184 -11.00 12.44 1.53
CA ALA A 184 -10.43 13.49 2.37
C ALA A 184 -8.91 13.63 2.16
N GLU A 185 -8.19 12.51 1.96
CA GLU A 185 -6.76 12.55 1.62
C GLU A 185 -6.52 13.08 0.21
N VAL A 186 -7.37 12.73 -0.75
CA VAL A 186 -7.34 13.32 -2.10
C VAL A 186 -7.50 14.83 -2.02
N ALA A 187 -8.48 15.32 -1.24
CA ALA A 187 -8.71 16.74 -1.02
C ALA A 187 -7.53 17.41 -0.32
N LYS A 188 -6.87 16.75 0.63
CA LYS A 188 -5.63 17.23 1.26
C LYS A 188 -4.56 17.50 0.20
N TYR A 189 -4.28 16.55 -0.69
CA TYR A 189 -3.31 16.77 -1.78
C TYR A 189 -3.72 17.92 -2.69
N ALA A 190 -4.98 17.98 -3.08
CA ALA A 190 -5.51 19.03 -3.94
C ALA A 190 -5.33 20.44 -3.33
N LEU A 191 -5.64 20.60 -2.05
CA LEU A 191 -5.59 21.88 -1.35
C LEU A 191 -4.16 22.34 -1.02
N THR A 192 -3.23 21.40 -0.83
CA THR A 192 -1.90 21.72 -0.29
C THR A 192 -0.78 21.63 -1.31
N LEU A 193 -0.89 20.76 -2.32
CA LEU A 193 0.25 20.35 -3.14
C LEU A 193 -0.07 20.22 -4.64
N ASP A 194 -1.34 20.29 -5.05
CA ASP A 194 -1.74 20.07 -6.44
C ASP A 194 -2.97 20.88 -6.85
N THR A 195 -2.75 22.14 -7.24
CA THR A 195 -3.82 23.07 -7.63
C THR A 195 -4.60 22.62 -8.87
N GLU A 196 -3.98 21.86 -9.77
CA GLU A 196 -4.70 21.30 -10.93
C GLU A 196 -5.63 20.15 -10.48
N LEU A 197 -5.27 19.36 -9.47
CA LEU A 197 -6.17 18.36 -8.89
C LEU A 197 -7.41 19.06 -8.33
N LEU A 198 -7.18 20.14 -7.58
CA LEU A 198 -8.26 20.96 -7.01
C LEU A 198 -9.19 21.48 -8.11
N SER A 199 -8.63 22.14 -9.14
CA SER A 199 -9.42 22.66 -10.26
C SER A 199 -10.23 21.59 -11.01
N ARG A 200 -9.74 20.34 -11.06
CA ARG A 200 -10.48 19.22 -11.67
C ARG A 200 -11.64 18.78 -10.79
N LEU A 201 -11.38 18.56 -9.50
CA LEU A 201 -12.40 18.15 -8.54
C LEU A 201 -13.50 19.21 -8.35
N GLU A 202 -13.15 20.50 -8.39
CA GLU A 202 -14.12 21.60 -8.33
C GLU A 202 -14.96 21.72 -9.60
N ARG A 203 -14.38 21.42 -10.76
CA ARG A 203 -15.10 21.48 -12.04
C ARG A 203 -16.13 20.37 -12.17
N ASP A 204 -15.74 19.14 -11.87
CA ASP A 204 -16.64 17.99 -11.92
C ASP A 204 -16.12 16.84 -11.04
N PRO A 205 -16.65 16.70 -9.81
CA PRO A 205 -16.31 15.57 -8.95
C PRO A 205 -17.11 14.30 -9.29
N GLY A 206 -18.10 14.38 -10.20
CA GLY A 206 -19.08 13.33 -10.49
C GLY A 206 -18.43 11.98 -10.80
N PRO A 207 -17.49 11.88 -11.77
CA PRO A 207 -16.83 10.62 -12.11
C PRO A 207 -16.08 9.97 -10.94
N VAL A 208 -15.43 10.78 -10.10
CA VAL A 208 -14.73 10.29 -8.90
C VAL A 208 -15.74 9.80 -7.86
N LEU A 209 -16.80 10.56 -7.59
CA LEU A 209 -17.86 10.14 -6.65
C LEU A 209 -18.59 8.87 -7.13
N ALA A 210 -18.74 8.70 -8.44
CA ALA A 210 -19.30 7.52 -9.09
C ALA A 210 -18.30 6.34 -9.19
N ARG A 211 -17.05 6.53 -8.74
CA ARG A 211 -15.98 5.52 -8.76
C ARG A 211 -15.64 5.01 -10.16
N GLU A 212 -15.71 5.89 -11.15
CA GLU A 212 -15.32 5.57 -12.52
C GLU A 212 -13.81 5.27 -12.59
N ALA A 213 -13.45 4.10 -13.13
CA ALA A 213 -12.07 3.60 -13.11
C ALA A 213 -11.07 4.57 -13.76
N ALA A 214 -11.44 5.22 -14.87
CA ALA A 214 -10.57 6.18 -15.55
C ALA A 214 -10.31 7.44 -14.71
N ALA A 215 -11.35 7.97 -14.05
CA ALA A 215 -11.22 9.13 -13.16
C ALA A 215 -10.38 8.78 -11.91
N LEU A 216 -10.63 7.59 -11.34
CA LEU A 216 -9.86 7.08 -10.20
C LEU A 216 -8.39 6.87 -10.54
N GLU A 217 -8.09 6.27 -11.69
CA GLU A 217 -6.72 6.07 -12.15
C GLU A 217 -5.97 7.40 -12.23
N GLU A 218 -6.58 8.42 -12.83
CA GLU A 218 -5.97 9.75 -12.94
C GLU A 218 -5.73 10.37 -11.56
N VAL A 219 -6.75 10.39 -10.69
CA VAL A 219 -6.69 10.99 -9.35
C VAL A 219 -5.64 10.28 -8.48
N VAL A 220 -5.65 8.96 -8.44
CA VAL A 220 -4.68 8.17 -7.68
C VAL A 220 -3.28 8.42 -8.20
N ALA A 221 -3.05 8.38 -9.51
CA ALA A 221 -1.74 8.64 -10.09
C ALA A 221 -1.23 10.07 -9.81
N ARG A 222 -2.10 11.08 -9.78
CA ARG A 222 -1.71 12.46 -9.41
C ARG A 222 -1.32 12.55 -7.93
N CYS A 223 -2.10 11.95 -7.02
CA CYS A 223 -1.75 11.89 -5.60
C CYS A 223 -0.42 11.16 -5.37
N VAL A 224 -0.23 10.01 -6.04
CA VAL A 224 1.02 9.23 -5.98
C VAL A 224 2.22 10.06 -6.43
N ARG A 225 2.13 10.75 -7.57
CA ARG A 225 3.21 11.64 -8.06
C ARG A 225 3.52 12.75 -7.07
N THR A 226 2.49 13.37 -6.51
CA THR A 226 2.64 14.44 -5.53
C THR A 226 3.32 13.95 -4.27
N LYS A 227 2.86 12.82 -3.70
CA LYS A 227 3.49 12.21 -2.54
C LYS A 227 4.91 11.72 -2.82
N ALA A 228 5.17 11.14 -4.00
CA ALA A 228 6.50 10.69 -4.40
C ALA A 228 7.54 11.83 -4.40
N ARG A 229 7.15 13.03 -4.86
CA ARG A 229 8.03 14.22 -4.81
C ARG A 229 8.36 14.63 -3.37
N VAL A 230 7.38 14.64 -2.49
CA VAL A 230 7.58 14.97 -1.06
C VAL A 230 8.43 13.90 -0.37
N VAL A 231 8.16 12.63 -0.66
CA VAL A 231 8.91 11.48 -0.13
C VAL A 231 10.37 11.49 -0.58
N ALA A 232 10.63 11.79 -1.85
CA ALA A 232 11.98 11.87 -2.40
C ALA A 232 12.79 13.04 -1.82
N ALA A 233 12.11 14.16 -1.51
CA ALA A 233 12.75 15.31 -0.87
C ALA A 233 13.08 15.07 0.61
N ASP A 234 12.31 14.24 1.30
CA ASP A 234 12.50 13.93 2.72
C ASP A 234 12.06 12.48 3.02
N GLU A 235 12.95 11.51 2.81
CA GLU A 235 12.62 10.08 2.94
C GLU A 235 12.22 9.70 4.38
N ARG A 236 12.93 10.28 5.37
CA ARG A 236 12.85 9.89 6.79
C ARG A 236 11.95 10.80 7.62
N ASP A 237 11.19 11.67 6.97
CA ASP A 237 10.28 12.61 7.63
C ASP A 237 10.96 13.45 8.71
N THR A 238 11.98 14.20 8.28
CA THR A 238 12.77 15.11 9.11
C THR A 238 12.16 16.52 9.22
N GLY A 239 10.96 16.71 8.65
CA GLY A 239 10.15 17.93 8.74
C GLY A 239 9.60 18.42 7.41
N GLY A 240 10.17 17.99 6.28
CA GLY A 240 9.70 18.36 4.94
C GLY A 240 8.33 17.77 4.58
N ARG A 241 7.91 16.71 5.27
CA ARG A 241 6.58 16.10 5.08
C ARG A 241 5.49 16.70 5.95
N LEU A 242 5.77 17.72 6.78
CA LEU A 242 4.76 18.32 7.67
C LEU A 242 3.51 18.81 6.93
N VAL A 243 3.66 19.24 5.67
CA VAL A 243 2.53 19.62 4.79
C VAL A 243 1.52 18.48 4.61
N LEU A 244 1.95 17.22 4.66
CA LEU A 244 1.08 16.04 4.57
C LEU A 244 0.22 15.82 5.82
N ASN A 245 0.47 16.57 6.91
CA ASN A 245 -0.33 16.56 8.14
C ASN A 245 -1.41 17.66 8.14
N TYR A 246 -1.66 18.34 7.02
CA TYR A 246 -2.76 19.29 6.91
C TYR A 246 -4.08 18.63 7.33
N GLY A 247 -4.83 19.28 8.23
CA GLY A 247 -6.06 18.76 8.83
C GLY A 247 -5.88 17.71 9.93
N HIS A 248 -4.64 17.34 10.29
CA HIS A 248 -4.32 16.29 11.26
C HIS A 248 -3.57 16.82 12.50
N THR A 249 -3.92 18.03 12.97
CA THR A 249 -3.32 18.53 14.22
C THR A 249 -3.70 17.57 15.36
N PRO A 250 -2.72 17.00 16.09
CA PRO A 250 -2.97 16.05 17.17
C PRO A 250 -3.88 16.59 18.27
#